data_AF-A0A3G6PNG6-F1
#
_entry.id   AF-A0A3G6PNG6-F1
#
_cell.length_a   1.000
_cell.length_b   1.000
_cell.length_c   1.000
_cell.angle_alpha   90.00
_cell.angle_beta   90.00
_cell.angle_gamma   90.00
#
_symmetry.space_group_name_H-M   'P 1'
#
loop_
_entity.id
_entity.type
_entity.pdbx_description
1 polymer ?
#
loop_
_entity_poly.entity_id
_entity_poly.type
_entity_poly.pdbx_seq_one_letter_code
_entity_poly.pdbx_strand_id
1 'polypeptide(L)'
;MENFIHLKKENDGYWVKQYISLPQILMMLWVFISIIVIIYSSHLKTGVVLLILSLIMTVLSFIPPKICFDPVSQRLIVKNTGLSKREVIYDLTEFEGFELQTFRYGFIHLGCYLYANFKNVSGLKRPVVSQSFRKKTMQEVANELEDLRKHIY
;
A
#
# COMPACT_ATOMS: atom_id res chain seq x y z
N MET A 1 14.68 23.27 -3.01
CA MET A 1 13.57 22.32 -3.24
C MET A 1 14.01 21.00 -2.65
N GLU A 2 13.41 20.58 -1.54
CA GLU A 2 13.76 19.32 -0.88
C GLU A 2 13.51 18.15 -1.82
N ASN A 3 14.50 17.27 -1.96
CA ASN A 3 14.39 16.05 -2.75
C ASN A 3 13.63 15.01 -1.93
N PHE A 4 12.30 15.02 -2.01
CA PHE A 4 11.50 13.93 -1.47
C PHE A 4 11.83 12.63 -2.21
N ILE A 5 12.27 11.61 -1.48
CA ILE A 5 12.73 10.34 -2.06
C ILE A 5 11.53 9.41 -2.25
N HIS A 6 10.50 9.57 -1.43
CA HIS A 6 9.34 8.66 -1.37
C HIS A 6 8.05 9.28 -1.91
N LEU A 7 8.08 10.57 -2.21
CA LEU A 7 7.01 11.31 -2.85
C LEU A 7 7.41 11.69 -4.27
N LYS A 8 6.53 11.42 -5.24
CA LYS A 8 6.71 11.86 -6.62
C LYS A 8 5.76 13.02 -6.89
N LYS A 9 6.30 14.21 -7.14
CA LYS A 9 5.49 15.37 -7.57
C LYS A 9 4.94 15.11 -8.97
N GLU A 10 3.63 15.27 -9.14
CA GLU A 10 2.95 15.15 -10.43
C GLU A 10 1.79 16.16 -10.47
N ASN A 11 1.88 17.14 -11.38
CA ASN A 11 1.02 18.33 -11.41
C ASN A 11 1.06 19.08 -10.06
N ASP A 12 -0.11 19.31 -9.46
CA ASP A 12 -0.30 20.04 -8.20
C ASP A 12 -0.23 19.13 -6.94
N GLY A 13 -0.07 17.81 -7.13
CA GLY A 13 -0.07 16.83 -6.04
C GLY A 13 1.19 15.98 -5.96
N TYR A 14 1.29 15.23 -4.86
CA TYR A 14 2.41 14.36 -4.53
C TYR A 14 1.93 12.92 -4.38
N TRP A 15 2.39 12.04 -5.26
CA TRP A 15 2.07 10.62 -5.22
C TRP A 15 2.99 9.88 -4.26
N VAL A 16 2.39 9.15 -3.33
CA VAL A 16 3.12 8.34 -2.36
C VAL A 16 3.55 7.03 -3.01
N LYS A 17 4.85 6.72 -2.93
CA LYS A 17 5.40 5.46 -3.41
C LYS A 17 4.86 4.30 -2.57
N GLN A 18 4.39 3.26 -3.25
CA GLN A 18 4.00 1.98 -2.64
C GLN A 18 5.19 1.02 -2.69
N TYR A 19 5.47 0.33 -1.58
CA TYR A 19 6.54 -0.67 -1.51
C TYR A 19 5.99 -2.09 -1.51
N ILE A 20 6.86 -3.02 -1.91
CA ILE A 20 6.54 -4.44 -1.84
C ILE A 20 6.38 -4.85 -0.38
N SER A 21 5.27 -5.52 -0.08
CA SER A 21 4.95 -6.02 1.26
C SER A 21 5.17 -7.52 1.36
N LEU A 22 5.32 -8.05 2.58
CA LEU A 22 5.51 -9.48 2.84
C LEU A 22 4.43 -10.36 2.17
N PRO A 23 3.13 -9.99 2.21
CA PRO A 23 2.10 -10.77 1.50
C PRO A 23 2.39 -10.98 0.01
N GLN A 24 2.95 -9.98 -0.68
CA GLN A 24 3.29 -10.10 -2.11
C GLN A 24 4.47 -11.07 -2.33
N ILE A 25 5.45 -11.09 -1.41
CA ILE A 25 6.57 -12.03 -1.45
C ILE A 25 6.07 -13.47 -1.20
N LEU A 26 5.18 -13.66 -0.21
CA LEU A 26 4.57 -14.96 0.06
C LEU A 26 3.75 -15.47 -1.12
N MET A 27 3.00 -14.60 -1.79
CA MET A 27 2.24 -14.97 -2.99
C MET A 27 3.16 -15.46 -4.11
N MET A 28 4.29 -14.79 -4.35
CA MET A 28 5.28 -15.27 -5.32
C MET A 28 5.84 -16.64 -4.94
N LEU A 29 6.16 -16.86 -3.66
CA LEU A 29 6.63 -18.16 -3.19
C LEU A 29 5.58 -19.26 -3.40
N TRP A 30 4.29 -18.93 -3.25
CA TRP A 30 3.19 -19.86 -3.50
C TRP A 30 3.07 -20.28 -4.97
N VAL A 31 3.35 -19.37 -5.90
CA VAL A 31 3.43 -19.69 -7.34
C VAL A 31 4.57 -20.70 -7.59
N PHE A 32 5.74 -20.52 -6.98
CA PHE A 32 6.84 -21.48 -7.10
C PHE A 32 6.50 -22.86 -6.55
N ILE A 33 5.82 -22.93 -5.40
CA ILE A 33 5.34 -24.22 -4.85
C ILE A 33 4.40 -24.91 -5.84
N SER A 34 3.50 -24.15 -6.46
CA SER A 34 2.57 -24.69 -7.47
C SER A 34 3.31 -25.31 -8.66
N ILE A 35 4.38 -24.65 -9.13
CA ILE A 35 5.23 -25.17 -10.22
C ILE A 35 5.95 -26.45 -9.80
N ILE A 36 6.50 -26.48 -8.58
CA ILE A 36 7.18 -27.67 -8.04
C ILE A 36 6.21 -28.85 -7.99
N VAL A 37 4.97 -28.64 -7.53
CA VAL A 37 3.95 -29.68 -7.50
C VAL A 37 3.65 -30.21 -8.90
N ILE A 38 3.60 -29.36 -9.92
CA ILE A 38 3.38 -29.80 -11.32
C ILE A 38 4.53 -30.67 -11.81
N ILE A 39 5.78 -30.32 -11.50
CA ILE A 39 6.98 -31.01 -12.00
C ILE A 39 7.19 -32.35 -11.27
N TYR A 40 6.98 -32.37 -9.95
CA TYR A 40 7.37 -33.50 -9.10
C TYR A 40 6.20 -34.38 -8.64
N SER A 41 4.95 -33.99 -8.90
CA SER A 41 3.78 -34.81 -8.57
C SER A 41 3.18 -35.46 -9.82
N SER A 42 2.68 -36.68 -9.68
CA SER A 42 1.82 -37.33 -10.69
C SER A 42 0.44 -36.66 -10.81
N HIS A 43 0.08 -35.76 -9.90
CA HIS A 43 -1.20 -35.06 -9.86
C HIS A 43 -1.19 -33.75 -10.67
N LEU A 44 -0.98 -33.86 -11.98
CA LEU A 44 -0.91 -32.71 -12.90
C LEU A 44 -2.16 -31.82 -12.82
N LYS A 45 -3.36 -32.42 -12.75
CA LYS A 45 -4.63 -31.67 -12.63
C LYS A 45 -4.65 -30.78 -11.39
N THR A 46 -4.21 -31.31 -10.25
CA THR A 46 -4.17 -30.57 -8.98
C THR A 46 -3.16 -29.43 -9.05
N GLY A 47 -1.96 -29.70 -9.59
CA GLY A 47 -0.92 -28.68 -9.76
C GLY A 47 -1.36 -27.52 -10.65
N VAL A 48 -2.03 -27.80 -11.77
CA VAL A 48 -2.54 -26.77 -12.69
C VAL A 48 -3.61 -25.90 -12.03
N VAL A 49 -4.56 -26.49 -11.29
CA VAL A 49 -5.59 -25.73 -10.56
C VAL A 49 -4.95 -24.83 -9.50
N LEU A 50 -3.96 -25.35 -8.75
CA LEU A 50 -3.22 -24.60 -7.73
C LEU A 50 -2.46 -23.42 -8.36
N LEU A 51 -1.84 -23.65 -9.52
CA LEU A 51 -1.13 -22.61 -10.27
C LEU A 51 -2.08 -21.50 -10.72
N ILE A 52 -3.21 -21.84 -11.35
CA ILE A 52 -4.19 -20.83 -11.80
C ILE A 52 -4.68 -19.98 -10.62
N LEU A 53 -5.04 -20.63 -9.51
CA LEU A 53 -5.50 -19.93 -8.32
C LEU A 53 -4.40 -19.01 -7.74
N SER A 54 -3.16 -19.49 -7.66
CA SER A 54 -2.01 -18.71 -7.19
C SER A 54 -1.75 -17.49 -8.07
N LEU A 55 -1.91 -17.63 -9.39
CA LEU A 55 -1.69 -16.57 -10.35
C LEU A 55 -2.75 -15.47 -10.22
N ILE A 56 -4.02 -15.85 -10.10
CA ILE A 56 -5.13 -14.92 -9.88
C ILE A 56 -4.89 -14.13 -8.58
N MET A 57 -4.58 -14.82 -7.48
CA MET A 57 -4.31 -14.18 -6.20
C MET A 57 -3.10 -13.25 -6.24
N THR A 58 -2.06 -13.63 -6.99
CA THR A 58 -0.87 -12.80 -7.19
C THR A 58 -1.22 -11.52 -7.95
N VAL A 59 -1.92 -11.62 -9.08
CA VAL A 59 -2.36 -10.45 -9.86
C VAL A 59 -3.19 -9.50 -8.99
N LEU A 60 -4.12 -10.01 -8.19
CA LEU A 60 -4.93 -9.19 -7.28
C LEU A 60 -4.09 -8.50 -6.19
N SER A 61 -3.05 -9.15 -5.70
CA SER A 61 -2.17 -8.62 -4.64
C SER A 61 -1.20 -7.55 -5.15
N PHE A 62 -0.90 -7.52 -6.45
CA PHE A 62 0.02 -6.58 -7.09
C PHE A 62 -0.64 -5.30 -7.60
N ILE A 63 -1.94 -5.10 -7.36
CA ILE A 63 -2.64 -3.86 -7.71
C ILE A 63 -2.91 -3.03 -6.45
N PRO A 64 -1.89 -2.35 -5.88
CA PRO A 64 -2.09 -1.48 -4.73
C PRO A 64 -2.89 -0.23 -5.14
N PRO A 65 -3.61 0.39 -4.20
CA PRO A 65 -4.18 1.71 -4.42
C PRO A 65 -3.07 2.74 -4.61
N LYS A 66 -3.28 3.72 -5.49
CA LYS A 66 -2.41 4.89 -5.66
C LYS A 66 -2.94 6.02 -4.81
N ILE A 67 -2.05 6.75 -4.14
CA ILE A 67 -2.43 7.80 -3.21
C ILE A 67 -1.72 9.08 -3.59
N CYS A 68 -2.52 10.12 -3.80
CA CYS A 68 -2.06 11.45 -4.12
C CYS A 68 -2.41 12.38 -2.95
N PHE A 69 -1.41 13.09 -2.46
CA PHE A 69 -1.56 14.17 -1.50
C PHE A 69 -1.53 15.49 -2.25
N ASP A 70 -2.67 16.17 -2.34
CA ASP A 70 -2.78 17.49 -2.96
C ASP A 70 -2.94 18.55 -1.86
N PRO A 71 -1.84 19.18 -1.45
CA PRO A 71 -1.88 20.16 -0.38
C PRO A 71 -2.44 21.52 -0.82
N VAL A 72 -2.41 21.84 -2.13
CA VAL A 72 -2.95 23.10 -2.68
C VAL A 72 -4.48 23.07 -2.60
N SER A 73 -5.07 21.95 -3.01
CA SER A 73 -6.53 21.74 -2.94
C SER A 73 -7.00 21.23 -1.58
N GLN A 74 -6.10 21.05 -0.61
CA GLN A 74 -6.35 20.47 0.71
C GLN A 74 -7.06 19.11 0.65
N ARG A 75 -6.63 18.22 -0.25
CA ARG A 75 -7.27 16.92 -0.49
C ARG A 75 -6.28 15.76 -0.47
N LEU A 76 -6.70 14.63 0.11
CA LEU A 76 -6.05 13.34 -0.04
C LEU A 76 -6.89 12.45 -0.95
N ILE A 77 -6.32 12.06 -2.08
CA ILE A 77 -7.02 11.31 -3.12
C ILE A 77 -6.49 9.87 -3.12
N VAL A 78 -7.37 8.92 -2.81
CA VAL A 78 -7.10 7.49 -2.91
C VAL A 78 -7.72 6.96 -4.19
N LYS A 79 -6.88 6.64 -5.18
CA LYS A 79 -7.28 6.00 -6.43
C LYS A 79 -7.04 4.51 -6.34
N ASN A 80 -8.10 3.74 -6.18
CA ASN A 80 -8.01 2.29 -6.29
C ASN A 80 -7.92 1.90 -7.77
N THR A 81 -6.78 1.34 -8.18
CA THR A 81 -6.53 0.93 -9.58
C THR A 81 -6.88 -0.53 -9.85
N GLY A 82 -7.46 -1.24 -8.87
CA GLY A 82 -7.87 -2.64 -8.97
C GLY A 82 -9.08 -2.89 -9.89
N LEU A 83 -9.76 -4.01 -9.65
CA LEU A 83 -10.93 -4.46 -10.41
C LEU A 83 -12.08 -3.42 -10.45
N SER A 84 -12.24 -2.62 -9.40
CA SER A 84 -13.18 -1.51 -9.36
C SER A 84 -12.39 -0.22 -9.21
N LYS A 85 -12.34 0.56 -10.29
CA LYS A 85 -11.78 1.91 -10.26
C LYS A 85 -12.67 2.79 -9.40
N ARG A 86 -12.23 3.06 -8.17
CA ARG A 86 -12.89 3.97 -7.25
C ARG A 86 -11.90 5.02 -6.81
N GLU A 87 -12.34 6.27 -6.87
CA GLU A 87 -11.63 7.42 -6.35
C GLU A 87 -12.36 7.87 -5.09
N VAL A 88 -11.63 7.90 -3.98
CA VAL A 88 -12.13 8.41 -2.71
C VAL A 88 -11.30 9.62 -2.35
N ILE A 89 -11.98 10.75 -2.15
CA ILE A 89 -11.35 12.02 -1.82
C ILE A 89 -11.64 12.30 -0.35
N TYR A 90 -10.59 12.58 0.41
CA TYR A 90 -10.64 12.96 1.82
C TYR A 90 -10.21 14.42 1.93
N ASP A 91 -10.90 15.17 2.78
CA ASP A 91 -10.58 16.57 3.07
C ASP A 91 -9.47 16.65 4.13
N LEU A 92 -8.39 17.38 3.82
CA LEU A 92 -7.27 17.56 4.74
C LEU A 92 -7.57 18.52 5.90
N THR A 93 -8.68 19.26 5.87
CA THR A 93 -9.12 20.08 7.01
C THR A 93 -9.51 19.22 8.22
N GLU A 94 -9.98 18.00 7.99
CA GLU A 94 -10.34 17.03 9.03
C GLU A 94 -9.16 16.10 9.38
N PHE A 95 -7.98 16.30 8.79
CA PHE A 95 -6.82 15.44 9.00
C PHE A 95 -6.21 15.64 10.40
N GLU A 96 -6.12 14.56 11.16
CA GLU A 96 -5.54 14.58 12.51
C GLU A 96 -4.05 14.25 12.52
N GLY A 97 -3.60 13.35 11.63
CA GLY A 97 -2.22 12.92 11.59
C GLY A 97 -2.03 11.57 10.90
N PHE A 98 -0.77 11.17 10.78
CA PHE A 98 -0.41 9.84 10.30
C PHE A 98 -0.25 8.87 11.45
N GLU A 99 -0.79 7.66 11.28
CA GLU A 99 -0.66 6.58 12.25
C GLU A 99 0.14 5.44 11.61
N LEU A 100 1.25 5.06 12.25
CA LEU A 100 2.08 3.95 11.80
C LEU A 100 1.71 2.70 12.58
N GLN A 101 1.13 1.73 11.87
CA GLN A 101 0.78 0.44 12.44
C GLN A 101 1.77 -0.62 11.97
N THR A 102 2.44 -1.29 12.91
CA THR A 102 3.32 -2.42 12.61
C THR A 102 2.62 -3.71 12.95
N PHE A 103 2.44 -4.59 11.97
CA PHE A 103 1.91 -5.94 12.19
C PHE A 103 3.06 -6.91 12.46
N ARG A 104 2.94 -7.63 13.58
CA ARG A 104 3.87 -8.68 13.98
C ARG A 104 3.09 -9.93 14.32
N TYR A 105 3.63 -11.08 13.94
CA TYR A 105 3.16 -12.38 14.38
C TYR A 105 4.30 -13.04 15.17
N GLY A 106 4.23 -12.97 16.49
CA GLY A 106 5.35 -13.29 17.37
C GLY A 106 6.58 -12.43 17.05
N PHE A 107 7.69 -13.07 16.69
CA PHE A 107 8.95 -12.41 16.31
C PHE A 107 9.01 -11.99 14.83
N ILE A 108 8.05 -12.42 14.00
CA ILE A 108 8.07 -12.14 12.56
C ILE A 108 7.36 -10.82 12.29
N HIS A 109 8.08 -9.87 11.69
CA HIS A 109 7.49 -8.64 11.16
C HIS A 109 6.75 -8.94 9.86
N LEU A 110 5.42 -8.78 9.88
CA LEU A 110 4.57 -8.99 8.70
C LEU A 110 4.53 -7.74 7.79
N GLY A 111 4.70 -6.56 8.37
CA GLY A 111 4.74 -5.32 7.63
C GLY A 111 4.41 -4.09 8.48
N CYS A 112 4.69 -2.93 7.93
CA CYS A 112 4.33 -1.63 8.48
C CYS A 112 3.40 -0.94 7.48
N TYR A 113 2.30 -0.40 7.99
CA TYR A 113 1.32 0.35 7.22
C TYR A 113 1.25 1.76 7.80
N LEU A 114 1.25 2.73 6.92
CA LEU A 114 1.02 4.13 7.25
C LEU A 114 -0.43 4.44 6.93
N TYR A 115 -1.20 4.88 7.91
CA TYR A 115 -2.59 5.30 7.75
C TYR A 115 -2.70 6.81 7.91
N ALA A 116 -3.64 7.42 7.19
CA ALA A 116 -4.06 8.79 7.47
C ALA A 116 -5.31 8.77 8.35
N ASN A 117 -5.28 9.47 9.47
CA ASN A 117 -6.39 9.57 10.41
C ASN A 117 -7.15 10.89 10.20
N PHE A 118 -8.48 10.83 10.28
CA PHE A 118 -9.39 11.95 10.03
C PHE A 118 -10.46 12.01 11.13
N LYS A 119 -10.77 13.23 11.60
CA LYS A 119 -11.60 13.52 12.77
C LYS A 119 -13.07 13.12 12.62
N ASN A 120 -13.60 13.12 11.39
CA ASN A 120 -15.03 13.05 11.13
C ASN A 120 -15.44 11.96 10.13
N VAL A 121 -14.71 10.85 10.10
CA VAL A 121 -15.15 9.67 9.34
C VAL A 121 -15.97 8.77 10.25
N SER A 122 -17.26 9.12 10.38
CA SER A 122 -18.27 8.21 10.93
C SER A 122 -18.38 6.96 10.06
N GLY A 123 -17.61 5.92 10.41
CA GLY A 123 -17.68 4.59 9.78
C GLY A 123 -16.82 4.35 8.53
N LEU A 124 -15.98 5.30 8.11
CA LEU A 124 -15.15 5.17 6.90
C LEU A 124 -13.74 4.65 7.22
N LYS A 125 -13.38 3.58 6.51
CA LYS A 125 -12.11 2.86 6.55
C LYS A 125 -10.93 3.84 6.48
N ARG A 126 -10.06 3.83 7.50
CA ARG A 126 -8.79 4.58 7.52
C ARG A 126 -8.00 4.27 6.24
N PRO A 127 -7.72 5.26 5.36
CA PRO A 127 -7.00 4.99 4.14
C PRO A 127 -5.54 4.63 4.46
N VAL A 128 -5.10 3.47 3.95
CA VAL A 128 -3.69 3.05 3.96
C VAL A 128 -2.93 3.94 2.98
N VAL A 129 -2.12 4.87 3.47
CA VAL A 129 -1.29 5.82 2.69
C VAL A 129 -0.12 5.12 1.99
N SER A 130 0.57 4.26 2.71
CA SER A 130 1.66 3.45 2.15
C SER A 130 1.88 2.21 3.02
N GLN A 131 2.61 1.25 2.48
CA GLN A 131 3.02 0.03 3.17
C GLN A 131 4.47 -0.29 2.84
N SER A 132 5.21 -0.84 3.80
CA SER A 132 6.56 -1.38 3.61
C SER A 132 6.90 -2.42 4.66
N PHE A 133 7.88 -3.28 4.37
CA PHE A 133 8.45 -4.20 5.34
C PHE A 133 9.21 -3.47 6.47
N ARG A 134 9.82 -2.32 6.15
CA ARG A 134 10.70 -1.58 7.07
C ARG A 134 9.94 -0.44 7.73
N LYS A 135 9.91 -0.44 9.07
CA LYS A 135 9.36 0.66 9.88
C LYS A 135 10.05 1.98 9.53
N LYS A 136 11.39 1.97 9.40
CA LYS A 136 12.18 3.15 9.07
C LYS A 136 11.70 3.84 7.80
N THR A 137 11.45 3.08 6.73
CA THR A 137 10.95 3.62 5.47
C THR A 137 9.56 4.25 5.62
N MET A 138 8.66 3.64 6.40
CA MET A 138 7.34 4.24 6.66
C MET A 138 7.43 5.51 7.53
N GLN A 139 8.40 5.58 8.44
CA GLN A 139 8.68 6.80 9.20
C GLN A 139 9.27 7.89 8.31
N GLU A 140 10.19 7.57 7.41
CA GLU A 140 10.73 8.50 6.42
C GLU A 140 9.60 9.04 5.53
N VAL A 141 8.69 8.18 5.04
CA VAL A 141 7.50 8.60 4.29
C VAL A 141 6.60 9.53 5.11
N ALA A 142 6.34 9.22 6.38
CA ALA A 142 5.52 10.06 7.25
C ALA A 142 6.14 11.43 7.48
N ASN A 143 7.46 11.48 7.73
CA ASN A 143 8.20 12.73 7.90
C ASN A 143 8.17 13.58 6.63
N GLU A 144 8.42 12.97 5.46
CA GLU A 144 8.33 13.68 4.17
C GLU A 144 6.93 14.27 3.95
N LEU A 145 5.87 13.55 4.32
CA LEU A 145 4.49 14.04 4.22
C LEU A 145 4.16 15.15 5.22
N GLU A 146 4.70 15.07 6.44
CA GLU A 146 4.53 16.13 7.46
C GLU A 146 5.28 17.41 7.10
N ASP A 147 6.52 17.30 6.59
CA ASP A 147 7.31 18.45 6.17
C ASP A 147 6.67 19.15 4.96
N LEU A 148 6.11 18.37 4.03
CA LEU A 148 5.33 18.87 2.92
C LEU A 148 4.10 19.67 3.39
N ARG A 149 3.43 19.23 4.46
CA ARG A 149 2.31 19.97 5.07
C ARG A 149 2.79 21.27 5.73
N LYS A 150 3.90 21.24 6.47
CA LYS A 150 4.45 22.43 7.16
C LYS A 150 4.94 23.49 6.20
N HIS A 151 5.38 23.12 4.99
CA HIS A 151 5.83 24.10 4.00
C HIS A 151 4.69 24.86 3.29
N ILE A 152 3.44 24.43 3.50
CA ILE A 152 2.27 24.96 2.79
C ILE A 152 1.39 25.81 3.72
N TYR A 153 1.62 25.73 5.03
CA TYR A 153 1.06 26.62 6.06
C TYR A 153 2.13 27.60 6.55
#